data_AF-A0A7X6JC68-F1
#
_entry.id   AF-A0A7X6JC68-F1
#
_cell.length_a   1.000
_cell.length_b   1.000
_cell.length_c   1.000
_cell.angle_alpha   90.00
_cell.angle_beta   90.00
_cell.angle_gamma   90.00
#
_symmetry.space_group_name_H-M   'P 1'
#
loop_
_entity.id
_entity.type
_entity.pdbx_description
1 polymer ?
#
loop_
_entity_poly.entity_id
_entity_poly.type
_entity_poly.pdbx_seq_one_letter_code
_entity_poly.pdbx_strand_id
1 'polypeptide(L)'
;MARLPNTFHPATYPEQLRAEMPSKTSVEFRAALRRVRTESVPEGIYAEDLIAKIELISDRDLREEALDYFERGSYFERTNPWVDILGAMFDLTPEDIDYWWMQ
;
A
#
# COMPACT_ATOMS: atom_id res chain seq x y z
N MET A 1 2.91 44.38 -9.94
CA MET A 1 3.48 43.02 -10.00
C MET A 1 2.85 42.21 -8.88
N ALA A 2 1.87 41.36 -9.17
CA ALA A 2 1.17 40.57 -8.16
C ALA A 2 2.03 39.35 -7.79
N ARG A 3 2.39 39.24 -6.51
CA ARG A 3 3.04 38.07 -5.92
C ARG A 3 1.94 37.03 -5.72
N LEU A 4 1.98 35.93 -6.46
CA LEU A 4 1.06 34.81 -6.24
C LEU A 4 1.28 34.27 -4.81
N PRO A 5 0.22 33.90 -4.07
CA PRO A 5 0.37 33.27 -2.77
C PRO A 5 1.07 31.93 -2.98
N ASN A 6 2.18 31.74 -2.25
CA ASN A 6 2.90 30.48 -2.24
C ASN A 6 2.08 29.47 -1.42
N THR A 7 1.04 28.91 -2.03
CA THR A 7 0.45 27.65 -1.56
C THR A 7 1.42 26.54 -1.98
N PHE A 8 2.35 26.19 -1.10
CA PHE A 8 2.99 24.88 -1.15
C PHE A 8 1.90 23.84 -0.91
N HIS A 9 1.29 23.34 -1.97
CA HIS A 9 0.56 22.08 -1.99
C HIS A 9 0.71 21.45 -3.37
N PRO A 10 1.57 20.44 -3.47
CA PRO A 10 1.26 19.25 -4.25
C PRO A 10 1.34 18.02 -3.35
N ALA A 11 0.19 17.35 -3.21
CA ALA A 11 0.14 15.93 -2.92
C ALA A 11 0.82 15.19 -4.08
N THR A 12 2.06 14.72 -3.89
CA THR A 12 2.75 13.76 -4.75
C THR A 12 4.07 13.40 -4.09
N TYR A 13 4.19 12.21 -3.50
CA TYR A 13 5.44 11.46 -3.69
C TYR A 13 5.45 11.10 -5.19
N PRO A 14 6.34 11.65 -6.04
CA PRO A 14 6.31 11.38 -7.47
C PRO A 14 6.47 9.88 -7.74
N GLU A 15 5.75 9.34 -8.72
CA GLU A 15 5.88 7.95 -9.18
C GLU A 15 7.35 7.54 -9.43
N GLN A 16 8.19 8.50 -9.85
CA GLN A 16 9.64 8.33 -9.98
C GLN A 16 10.33 7.96 -8.67
N LEU A 17 9.96 8.56 -7.54
CA LEU A 17 10.52 8.20 -6.22
C LEU A 17 10.03 6.81 -5.78
N ARG A 18 8.79 6.43 -6.10
CA ARG A 18 8.28 5.08 -5.83
C ARG A 18 9.03 4.01 -6.62
N ALA A 19 9.45 4.32 -7.85
CA ALA A 19 10.27 3.43 -8.67
C ALA A 19 11.70 3.25 -8.11
N GLU A 20 12.20 4.22 -7.33
CA GLU A 20 13.49 4.13 -6.65
C GLU A 20 13.39 3.40 -5.29
N MET A 21 12.18 3.17 -4.77
CA MET A 21 12.01 2.45 -3.52
C MET A 21 12.39 0.97 -3.68
N PRO A 22 13.16 0.41 -2.73
CA PRO A 22 13.56 -0.99 -2.82
C PRO A 22 12.35 -1.90 -2.80
N SER A 23 12.36 -2.92 -3.66
CA SER A 23 11.38 -4.00 -3.61
C SER A 23 11.44 -4.71 -2.26
N LYS A 24 10.30 -5.15 -1.73
CA LYS A 24 10.24 -5.98 -0.53
C LYS A 24 10.04 -7.44 -0.93
N THR A 25 10.74 -8.34 -0.29
CA THR A 25 10.40 -9.77 -0.32
C THR A 25 9.04 -10.01 0.34
N SER A 26 8.45 -11.16 0.08
CA SER A 26 7.25 -11.65 0.78
C SER A 26 7.30 -11.53 2.31
N VAL A 27 8.46 -11.79 2.92
CA VAL A 27 8.66 -11.68 4.37
C VAL A 27 8.71 -10.22 4.83
N GLU A 28 9.45 -9.37 4.11
CA GLU A 28 9.59 -7.94 4.42
C GLU A 28 8.27 -7.18 4.23
N PHE A 29 7.53 -7.50 3.17
CA PHE A 29 6.22 -6.91 2.91
C PHE A 29 5.25 -7.22 4.06
N ARG A 30 5.15 -8.49 4.47
CA ARG A 30 4.32 -8.90 5.63
C ARG A 30 4.80 -8.27 6.94
N ALA A 31 6.11 -8.12 7.12
CA ALA A 31 6.65 -7.44 8.28
C ALA A 31 6.30 -5.94 8.31
N ALA A 32 6.31 -5.28 7.15
CA ALA A 32 5.90 -3.88 7.01
C ALA A 32 4.40 -3.70 7.32
N LEU A 33 3.53 -4.56 6.76
CA LEU A 33 2.09 -4.56 7.06
C LEU A 33 1.79 -4.70 8.56
N ARG A 34 2.50 -5.60 9.25
CA ARG A 34 2.37 -5.77 10.71
C ARG A 34 2.83 -4.56 11.52
N ARG A 35 3.57 -3.62 10.93
CA ARG A 35 4.02 -2.37 11.58
C ARG A 35 3.10 -1.19 11.28
N VAL A 36 2.24 -1.29 10.27
CA VAL A 36 1.25 -0.25 9.96
C VAL A 36 0.41 0.02 11.20
N ARG A 37 0.30 1.29 11.60
CA ARG A 37 -0.55 1.70 12.72
C ARG A 37 -1.34 2.93 12.29
N THR A 38 -2.66 2.79 12.23
CA THR A 38 -3.61 3.87 11.93
C THR A 38 -4.80 3.80 12.90
N GLU A 39 -5.68 4.79 12.87
CA GLU A 39 -6.93 4.75 13.64
C GLU A 39 -7.80 3.53 13.26
N SER A 40 -7.85 3.17 11.97
CA SER A 40 -8.56 1.98 11.47
C SER A 40 -7.82 0.66 11.73
N VAL A 41 -6.49 0.70 11.96
CA VAL A 41 -5.64 -0.47 12.15
C VAL A 41 -4.67 -0.30 13.33
N PRO A 42 -5.17 -0.36 14.58
CA PRO A 42 -4.35 -0.09 15.76
C PRO A 42 -3.37 -1.22 16.11
N GLU A 43 -3.59 -2.44 15.62
CA GLU A 43 -2.77 -3.62 15.95
C GLU A 43 -1.81 -4.05 14.84
N GLY A 44 -1.87 -3.40 13.67
CA GLY A 44 -1.20 -3.86 12.45
C GLY A 44 -2.12 -4.66 11.55
N ILE A 45 -1.67 -4.82 10.30
CA ILE A 45 -2.35 -5.63 9.30
C ILE A 45 -1.68 -7.01 9.29
N TYR A 46 -2.39 -8.03 9.73
CA TYR A 46 -1.94 -9.41 9.63
C TYR A 46 -2.39 -10.03 8.29
N ALA A 47 -1.81 -11.17 7.93
CA ALA A 47 -2.08 -11.78 6.63
C ALA A 47 -3.54 -12.24 6.53
N GLU A 48 -4.08 -12.77 7.62
CA GLU A 48 -5.48 -13.16 7.77
C GLU A 48 -6.44 -11.98 7.60
N ASP A 49 -6.10 -10.78 8.09
CA ASP A 49 -6.93 -9.59 7.94
C ASP A 49 -7.01 -9.18 6.47
N LEU A 50 -5.86 -9.20 5.79
CA LEU A 50 -5.76 -8.84 4.38
C LEU A 50 -6.50 -9.86 3.51
N ILE A 51 -6.34 -11.16 3.76
CA ILE A 51 -7.09 -12.21 3.08
C ILE A 51 -8.60 -12.03 3.31
N ALA A 52 -9.02 -11.79 4.56
CA ALA A 52 -10.42 -11.56 4.87
C ALA A 52 -11.01 -10.36 4.11
N LYS A 53 -10.24 -9.28 3.93
CA LYS A 53 -10.64 -8.13 3.10
C LYS A 53 -10.71 -8.47 1.62
N ILE A 54 -9.73 -9.20 1.09
CA ILE A 54 -9.72 -9.65 -0.31
C ILE A 54 -10.94 -10.55 -0.60
N GLU A 55 -11.31 -11.43 0.33
CA GLU A 55 -12.48 -12.31 0.20
C GLU A 55 -13.83 -11.55 0.10
N LEU A 56 -13.88 -10.28 0.51
CA LEU A 56 -15.07 -9.43 0.35
C LEU A 56 -15.22 -8.84 -1.06
N ILE A 57 -14.20 -8.95 -1.92
CA ILE A 57 -14.28 -8.52 -3.32
C ILE A 57 -15.32 -9.37 -4.05
N SER A 58 -16.37 -8.74 -4.56
CA SER A 58 -17.50 -9.45 -5.21
C SER A 58 -17.12 -10.05 -6.56
N ASP A 59 -16.29 -9.35 -7.33
CA ASP A 59 -15.76 -9.84 -8.59
C ASP A 59 -14.79 -11.01 -8.33
N ARG A 60 -15.08 -12.16 -8.93
CA ARG A 60 -14.31 -13.38 -8.69
C ARG A 60 -12.90 -13.28 -9.27
N ASP A 61 -12.77 -12.75 -10.48
CA ASP A 61 -11.48 -12.72 -11.17
C ASP A 61 -10.55 -11.73 -10.45
N LEU A 62 -11.09 -10.57 -10.06
CA LEU A 62 -10.35 -9.58 -9.28
C LEU A 62 -9.94 -10.12 -7.90
N ARG A 63 -10.80 -10.91 -7.25
CA ARG A 63 -10.48 -11.57 -5.98
C ARG A 63 -9.35 -12.58 -6.15
N GLU A 64 -9.42 -13.43 -7.17
CA GLU A 64 -8.39 -14.43 -7.46
C GLU A 64 -7.04 -13.76 -7.77
N GLU A 65 -7.02 -12.66 -8.53
CA GLU A 65 -5.81 -11.89 -8.82
C GLU A 65 -5.20 -11.25 -7.57
N ALA A 66 -6.04 -10.66 -6.70
CA ALA A 66 -5.58 -10.09 -5.43
C ALA A 66 -4.96 -11.15 -4.51
N LEU A 67 -5.58 -12.33 -4.41
CA LEU A 67 -5.04 -13.46 -3.65
C LEU A 67 -3.72 -13.96 -4.24
N ASP A 68 -3.65 -14.15 -5.57
CA ASP A 68 -2.43 -14.61 -6.22
C ASP A 68 -1.27 -13.62 -5.99
N TYR A 69 -1.53 -12.32 -6.16
CA TYR A 69 -0.56 -11.27 -5.88
C TYR A 69 -0.05 -11.32 -4.43
N PHE A 70 -0.95 -11.40 -3.45
CA PHE A 70 -0.57 -11.38 -2.04
C PHE A 70 0.09 -12.69 -1.57
N GLU A 71 -0.48 -13.84 -1.92
CA GLU A 71 -0.06 -15.14 -1.41
C GLU A 71 1.14 -15.70 -2.17
N ARG A 72 1.21 -15.51 -3.49
CA ARG A 72 2.26 -16.08 -4.35
C ARG A 72 3.35 -15.09 -4.75
N GLY A 73 3.13 -13.80 -4.50
CA GLY A 73 4.13 -12.76 -4.71
C GLY A 73 5.43 -13.06 -3.97
N SER A 74 6.53 -13.19 -4.72
CA SER A 74 7.88 -13.36 -4.16
C SER A 74 8.54 -12.02 -3.82
N TYR A 75 8.26 -11.01 -4.65
CA TYR A 75 8.72 -9.63 -4.50
C TYR A 75 7.57 -8.68 -4.77
N PHE A 76 7.54 -7.60 -4.01
CA PHE A 76 6.53 -6.55 -4.07
C PHE A 76 7.26 -5.25 -4.39
N GLU A 77 6.80 -4.56 -5.43
CA GLU A 77 7.31 -3.26 -5.85
C GLU A 77 6.32 -2.18 -5.45
N ARG A 78 6.81 -1.03 -4.95
CA ARG A 78 5.93 0.05 -4.52
C ARG A 78 5.07 0.61 -5.67
N THR A 79 5.56 0.53 -6.90
CA THR A 79 4.86 0.96 -8.12
C THR A 79 3.76 0.00 -8.57
N ASN A 80 3.67 -1.21 -8.00
CA ASN A 80 2.63 -2.14 -8.38
C ASN A 80 1.26 -1.65 -7.87
N PRO A 81 0.25 -1.54 -8.73
CA PRO A 81 -1.05 -0.99 -8.35
C PRO A 81 -1.76 -1.80 -7.25
N TRP A 82 -1.48 -3.10 -7.16
CA TRP A 82 -2.04 -3.93 -6.09
C TRP A 82 -1.61 -3.48 -4.69
N VAL A 83 -0.44 -2.86 -4.54
CA VAL A 83 0.00 -2.33 -3.24
C VAL A 83 -0.97 -1.25 -2.75
N ASP A 84 -1.34 -0.31 -3.63
CA ASP A 84 -2.29 0.76 -3.29
C ASP A 84 -3.71 0.22 -3.10
N ILE A 85 -4.15 -0.72 -3.95
CA ILE A 85 -5.48 -1.34 -3.84
C ILE A 85 -5.63 -2.08 -2.51
N LEU A 86 -4.63 -2.88 -2.13
CA LEU A 86 -4.65 -3.63 -0.88
C LEU A 86 -4.58 -2.70 0.33
N GLY A 87 -3.78 -1.63 0.27
CA GLY A 87 -3.72 -0.63 1.34
C GLY A 87 -5.04 0.13 1.52
N ALA A 88 -5.72 0.49 0.42
CA ALA A 88 -7.00 1.19 0.46
C ALA A 88 -8.12 0.39 1.15
N MET A 89 -8.04 -0.95 1.17
CA MET A 89 -8.99 -1.80 1.94
C MET A 89 -8.94 -1.56 3.46
N PHE A 90 -7.88 -0.90 3.94
CA PHE A 90 -7.60 -0.52 5.33
C PHE A 90 -7.56 1.00 5.53
N ASP A 91 -8.16 1.76 4.60
CA ASP A 91 -8.18 3.23 4.61
C ASP A 91 -6.78 3.88 4.56
N LEU A 92 -5.77 3.16 4.04
CA LEU A 92 -4.43 3.72 3.87
C LEU A 92 -4.35 4.57 2.60
N THR A 93 -3.76 5.75 2.72
CA THR A 93 -3.41 6.57 1.56
C THR A 93 -2.11 6.08 0.91
N PRO A 94 -1.86 6.39 -0.37
CA PRO A 94 -0.57 6.11 -0.99
C PRO A 94 0.63 6.66 -0.20
N GLU A 95 0.46 7.82 0.45
CA GLU A 95 1.45 8.45 1.32
C GLU A 95 1.71 7.65 2.60
N ASP A 96 0.66 7.09 3.23
CA ASP A 96 0.83 6.19 4.37
C ASP A 96 1.63 4.96 3.95
N ILE A 97 1.31 4.39 2.79
CA ILE A 97 2.03 3.24 2.26
C ILE A 97 3.49 3.61 1.96
N ASP A 98 3.74 4.75 1.32
CA ASP A 98 5.11 5.27 1.06
C ASP A 98 5.91 5.38 2.37
N TYR A 99 5.29 5.91 3.42
CA TYR A 99 5.90 6.04 4.74
C TYR A 99 6.28 4.67 5.32
N TRP A 100 5.34 3.72 5.35
CA TRP A 100 5.57 2.38 5.90
C TRP A 100 6.48 1.52 5.03
N TRP A 101 6.55 1.80 3.74
CA TRP A 101 7.45 1.11 2.82
C TRP A 101 8.92 1.37 3.14
N MET A 102 9.25 2.54 3.67
CA MET A 102 10.63 2.94 3.99
C MET A 102 11.05 2.61 5.42
N GLN A 103 10.19 1.99 6.23
CA GLN A 103 10.50 1.46 7.57
C GLN A 103 11.02 0.01 7.51
#